data_AF-A0A9D7MTY0-F1
#
_entry.id   AF-A0A9D7MTY0-F1
#
_cell.length_a   1.000
_cell.length_b   1.000
_cell.length_c   1.000
_cell.angle_alpha   90.00
_cell.angle_beta   90.00
_cell.angle_gamma   90.00
#
_symmetry.space_group_name_H-M   'P 1'
#
loop_
_entity.id
_entity.type
_entity.pdbx_description
1 polymer ?
#
loop_
_entity_poly.entity_id
_entity_poly.type
_entity_poly.pdbx_seq_one_letter_code
_entity_poly.pdbx_strand_id
1 'polypeptide(L)'
;MKSIPRNLVIISVLIILRTGSVCSQVLPVDFTNSFYPGKEKSETGNSTLPIGIGVASFFYLLNPVALFQNDKIGGGLTKEISLGFGYFGEHRIAAEYSYIFREGSSSHFRLGYKYDILLKDKLRPSNLLQGTSVISLGASYFYDLEYHGVSPEISYGYSIRNDKLLIYPNLKLRYTYIPEGENIIDFSMGLMIGFANPFIDLKIRRKN
;
A
#
# COMPACT_ATOMS: atom_id res chain seq x y z
N MET A 1 -36.24 8.81 2.60
CA MET A 1 -35.22 7.73 2.62
C MET A 1 -35.31 6.94 1.32
N LYS A 2 -34.34 7.10 0.41
CA LYS A 2 -34.16 6.19 -0.75
C LYS A 2 -32.89 5.39 -0.48
N SER A 3 -33.03 4.09 -0.27
CA SER A 3 -31.91 3.18 -0.04
C SER A 3 -31.03 3.13 -1.29
N ILE A 4 -29.73 3.35 -1.12
CA ILE A 4 -28.74 3.01 -2.14
C ILE A 4 -28.90 1.52 -2.47
N PRO A 5 -29.13 1.14 -3.74
CA PRO A 5 -29.41 -0.25 -4.08
C PRO A 5 -28.17 -1.11 -3.79
N ARG A 6 -28.34 -2.12 -2.93
CA ARG A 6 -27.32 -3.15 -2.58
C ARG A 6 -26.58 -3.72 -3.81
N ASN A 7 -27.24 -3.70 -4.97
CA ASN A 7 -26.68 -4.19 -6.23
C ASN A 7 -25.53 -3.33 -6.76
N LEU A 8 -25.46 -2.03 -6.43
CA LEU A 8 -24.39 -1.14 -6.94
C LEU A 8 -23.04 -1.44 -6.27
N VAL A 9 -23.06 -1.82 -4.99
CA VAL A 9 -21.86 -2.20 -4.21
C VAL A 9 -21.31 -3.53 -4.70
N ILE A 10 -22.17 -4.48 -5.04
CA ILE A 10 -21.76 -5.79 -5.57
C ILE A 10 -21.13 -5.64 -6.97
N ILE A 11 -21.68 -4.77 -7.82
CA ILE A 11 -21.15 -4.50 -9.17
C ILE A 11 -19.75 -3.85 -9.09
N SER A 12 -19.52 -2.94 -8.15
CA SER A 12 -18.22 -2.28 -8.00
C SER A 12 -17.14 -3.24 -7.46
N VAL A 13 -17.47 -4.16 -6.55
CA VAL A 13 -16.56 -5.23 -6.11
C VAL A 13 -16.24 -6.21 -7.25
N LEU A 14 -17.20 -6.53 -8.11
CA LEU A 14 -16.99 -7.43 -9.25
C LEU A 14 -16.12 -6.82 -10.36
N ILE A 15 -16.21 -5.50 -10.59
CA ILE A 15 -15.36 -4.80 -11.57
C ILE A 15 -13.90 -4.77 -11.09
N ILE A 16 -13.64 -4.59 -9.79
CA ILE A 16 -12.29 -4.64 -9.21
C ILE A 16 -11.67 -6.04 -9.32
N LEU A 17 -12.48 -7.10 -9.15
CA LEU A 17 -12.01 -8.49 -9.31
C LEU A 17 -11.71 -8.87 -10.76
N ARG A 18 -12.40 -8.29 -11.75
CA ARG A 18 -12.13 -8.58 -13.18
C ARG A 18 -10.90 -7.84 -13.73
N THR A 19 -10.62 -6.62 -13.28
CA THR A 19 -9.43 -5.88 -13.76
C THR A 19 -8.13 -6.35 -13.12
N GLY A 20 -8.19 -6.97 -11.94
CA GLY A 20 -7.02 -7.62 -11.30
C GLY A 20 -6.42 -8.79 -12.11
N SER A 21 -7.21 -9.41 -13.00
CA SER A 21 -6.77 -10.56 -13.81
C SER A 21 -6.03 -10.18 -15.11
N VAL A 22 -5.98 -8.89 -15.48
CA VAL A 22 -5.44 -8.45 -16.78
C VAL A 22 -3.98 -7.99 -16.69
N CYS A 23 -3.42 -7.80 -15.49
CA CYS A 23 -2.03 -7.34 -15.30
C CYS A 23 -1.11 -8.44 -14.76
N SER A 24 -1.20 -9.66 -15.32
CA SER A 24 -0.23 -10.72 -15.07
C SER A 24 0.24 -11.34 -16.39
N GLN A 25 0.84 -10.51 -17.25
CA GLN A 25 1.72 -11.01 -18.31
C GLN A 25 3.17 -10.91 -17.81
N VAL A 26 3.58 -11.95 -17.09
CA VAL A 26 4.99 -12.23 -16.83
C VAL A 26 5.58 -12.75 -18.14
N LEU A 27 6.46 -11.98 -18.77
CA LEU A 27 7.33 -12.50 -19.82
C LEU A 27 8.26 -13.56 -19.20
N PRO A 28 8.29 -14.80 -19.70
CA PRO A 28 9.27 -15.78 -19.26
C PRO A 28 10.62 -15.43 -19.91
N VAL A 29 11.62 -15.08 -19.11
CA VAL A 29 13.01 -15.04 -19.57
C VAL A 29 13.58 -16.44 -19.37
N ASP A 30 13.64 -17.20 -20.46
CA ASP A 30 14.29 -18.52 -20.50
C ASP A 30 15.80 -18.36 -20.28
N PHE A 31 16.31 -18.97 -19.21
CA PHE A 31 17.74 -19.15 -18.97
C PHE A 31 18.11 -20.60 -19.25
N THR A 32 18.45 -20.90 -20.50
CA THR A 32 19.21 -22.12 -20.84
C THR A 32 20.45 -21.77 -21.64
N ASN A 33 21.60 -21.93 -20.97
CA ASN A 33 22.92 -22.34 -21.44
C ASN A 33 23.49 -21.72 -22.74
N SER A 34 24.59 -20.99 -22.59
CA SER A 34 25.78 -21.25 -23.43
C SER A 34 27.07 -20.91 -22.68
N PHE A 35 27.90 -21.94 -22.58
CA PHE A 35 29.29 -21.94 -22.13
C PHE A 35 30.15 -21.06 -23.06
N TYR A 36 30.85 -20.06 -22.52
CA TYR A 36 32.10 -19.53 -23.07
C TYR A 36 32.92 -18.87 -21.92
N PRO A 37 34.20 -19.23 -21.72
CA PRO A 37 35.06 -18.56 -20.77
C PRO A 37 35.72 -17.34 -21.42
N GLY A 38 35.87 -16.27 -20.64
CA GLY A 38 36.78 -15.16 -20.96
C GLY A 38 36.12 -13.96 -21.66
N LYS A 39 35.76 -12.96 -20.84
CA LYS A 39 36.07 -11.54 -21.05
C LYS A 39 35.48 -10.75 -19.88
N GLU A 40 36.34 -10.04 -19.16
CA GLU A 40 35.96 -9.00 -18.20
C GLU A 40 34.94 -8.05 -18.86
N LYS A 41 33.71 -8.06 -18.35
CA LYS A 41 32.68 -7.08 -18.72
C LYS A 41 32.56 -6.09 -17.58
N SER A 42 32.77 -4.83 -17.94
CA SER A 42 32.53 -3.67 -17.09
C SER A 42 31.17 -3.76 -16.40
N GLU A 43 31.15 -3.36 -15.13
CA GLU A 43 29.94 -3.16 -14.34
C GLU A 43 29.04 -2.17 -15.07
N THR A 44 28.13 -2.69 -15.89
CA THR A 44 27.02 -1.94 -16.45
C THR A 44 26.02 -1.79 -15.32
N GLY A 45 26.15 -0.71 -14.55
CA GLY A 45 25.22 -0.39 -13.47
C GLY A 45 23.78 -0.46 -13.99
N ASN A 46 22.95 -1.27 -13.33
CA ASN A 46 21.55 -1.48 -13.69
C ASN A 46 20.80 -0.13 -13.79
N SER A 47 20.61 0.36 -15.01
CA SER A 47 19.95 1.62 -15.38
C SER A 47 18.48 1.71 -14.95
N THR A 48 17.88 0.58 -14.55
CA THR A 48 16.47 0.46 -14.13
C THR A 48 16.19 0.94 -12.71
N LEU A 49 17.19 0.95 -11.83
CA LEU A 49 17.02 1.32 -10.42
C LEU A 49 16.70 2.81 -10.20
N PRO A 50 17.40 3.77 -10.83
CA PRO A 50 17.05 5.20 -10.71
C PRO A 50 15.70 5.54 -11.33
N ILE A 51 15.32 4.89 -12.43
CA ILE A 51 14.01 5.07 -13.07
C ILE A 51 12.90 4.54 -12.16
N GLY A 52 13.09 3.36 -11.55
CA GLY A 52 12.12 2.79 -10.61
C GLY A 52 11.88 3.66 -9.38
N ILE A 53 12.93 4.29 -8.84
CA ILE A 53 12.81 5.25 -7.73
C ILE A 53 12.04 6.50 -8.15
N GLY A 54 12.32 7.04 -9.35
CA GLY A 54 11.60 8.20 -9.87
C GLY A 54 10.11 7.92 -10.06
N VAL A 55 9.76 6.77 -10.63
CA VAL A 55 8.38 6.33 -10.84
C VAL A 55 7.66 6.11 -9.50
N ALA A 56 8.29 5.42 -8.55
CA ALA A 56 7.73 5.24 -7.21
C ALA A 56 7.51 6.58 -6.49
N SER A 57 8.45 7.51 -6.59
CA SER A 57 8.32 8.84 -5.99
C SER A 57 7.17 9.64 -6.60
N PHE A 58 7.01 9.59 -7.92
CA PHE A 58 5.88 10.23 -8.61
C PHE A 58 4.53 9.65 -8.18
N PHE A 59 4.40 8.32 -8.15
CA PHE A 59 3.16 7.68 -7.72
C PHE A 59 2.89 7.88 -6.23
N TYR A 60 3.91 8.00 -5.38
CA TYR A 60 3.74 8.40 -3.98
C TYR A 60 3.10 9.78 -3.85
N LEU A 61 3.42 10.72 -4.76
CA LEU A 61 2.79 12.05 -4.78
C LEU A 61 1.32 11.99 -5.22
N LEU A 62 0.90 10.95 -5.93
CA LEU A 62 -0.45 10.78 -6.47
C LEU A 62 -1.18 9.61 -5.82
N ASN A 63 -1.58 9.81 -4.57
CA ASN A 63 -2.40 8.87 -3.82
C ASN A 63 -3.82 9.44 -3.69
N PRO A 64 -4.67 9.35 -4.72
CA PRO A 64 -6.03 9.88 -4.66
C PRO A 64 -6.87 9.15 -3.61
N VAL A 65 -7.75 9.92 -2.95
CA VAL A 65 -8.81 9.41 -2.08
C VAL A 65 -10.15 9.99 -2.50
N ALA A 66 -11.17 9.15 -2.56
CA ALA A 66 -12.56 9.54 -2.67
C ALA A 66 -13.24 9.27 -1.33
N LEU A 67 -13.99 10.24 -0.82
CA LEU A 67 -14.73 10.14 0.43
C LEU A 67 -16.22 10.38 0.22
N PHE A 68 -17.02 9.69 1.02
CA PHE A 68 -18.47 9.82 1.07
C PHE A 68 -18.84 10.17 2.51
N GLN A 69 -19.41 11.36 2.70
CA GLN A 69 -19.81 11.88 4.00
C GLN A 69 -21.11 12.67 3.81
N ASN A 70 -22.19 12.27 4.50
CA ASN A 70 -23.52 12.91 4.44
C ASN A 70 -23.99 13.24 3.01
N ASP A 71 -24.08 12.21 2.18
CA ASP A 71 -24.49 12.27 0.77
C ASP A 71 -23.62 13.18 -0.14
N LYS A 72 -22.51 13.71 0.38
CA LYS A 72 -21.53 14.48 -0.38
C LYS A 72 -20.34 13.59 -0.74
N ILE A 73 -19.87 13.77 -1.97
CA ILE A 73 -18.64 13.14 -2.47
C ILE A 73 -17.54 14.18 -2.42
N GLY A 74 -16.41 13.83 -1.81
CA GLY A 74 -15.18 14.63 -1.82
C GLY A 74 -14.04 13.86 -2.48
N GLY A 75 -13.12 14.60 -3.08
CA GLY A 75 -11.85 14.07 -3.58
C GLY A 75 -10.70 14.64 -2.77
N GLY A 76 -9.58 13.92 -2.69
CA GLY A 76 -8.41 14.37 -1.95
C GLY A 76 -7.14 13.63 -2.33
N LEU A 77 -6.06 13.95 -1.62
CA LEU A 77 -4.80 13.23 -1.67
C LEU A 77 -4.45 12.71 -0.28
N THR A 78 -4.02 11.45 -0.19
CA THR A 78 -3.60 10.83 1.08
C THR A 78 -2.12 10.44 1.06
N LYS A 79 -1.40 10.66 2.14
CA LYS A 79 -0.02 10.19 2.30
C LYS A 79 0.01 9.23 3.46
N GLU A 80 0.70 8.12 3.28
CA GLU A 80 0.86 7.11 4.30
C GLU A 80 2.33 6.77 4.44
N ILE A 81 2.81 6.84 5.68
CA ILE A 81 4.08 6.26 6.09
C ILE A 81 3.81 5.16 7.09
N SER A 82 4.61 4.09 7.05
CA SER A 82 4.47 2.99 8.02
C SER A 82 5.79 2.50 8.60
N LEU A 83 5.71 1.98 9.82
CA LEU A 83 6.77 1.32 10.55
C LEU A 83 6.33 -0.12 10.82
N GLY A 84 6.93 -1.04 10.08
CA GLY A 84 6.73 -2.47 10.18
C GLY A 84 7.57 -3.12 11.27
N PHE A 85 7.07 -4.22 11.82
CA PHE A 85 7.74 -5.09 12.78
C PHE A 85 7.16 -6.50 12.68
N GLY A 86 7.74 -7.45 13.42
CA GLY A 86 7.45 -8.88 13.29
C GLY A 86 8.57 -9.62 12.56
N TYR A 87 8.26 -10.78 11.99
CA TYR A 87 9.21 -11.60 11.26
C TYR A 87 9.64 -10.97 9.94
N PHE A 88 8.69 -10.41 9.18
CA PHE A 88 8.90 -9.79 7.88
C PHE A 88 8.05 -8.54 7.63
N GLY A 89 7.80 -7.78 8.71
CA GLY A 89 7.03 -6.54 8.67
C GLY A 89 5.54 -6.76 8.47
N GLU A 90 5.02 -7.89 8.97
CA GLU A 90 3.60 -8.21 8.92
C GLU A 90 2.77 -7.33 9.86
N HIS A 91 3.36 -6.82 10.93
CA HIS A 91 2.71 -5.85 11.82
C HIS A 91 3.19 -4.45 11.45
N ARG A 92 2.29 -3.46 11.33
CA ARG A 92 2.68 -2.09 10.98
C ARG A 92 1.95 -1.06 11.83
N ILE A 93 2.66 -0.06 12.30
CA ILE A 93 2.07 1.21 12.75
C ILE A 93 2.14 2.17 11.56
N ALA A 94 1.02 2.81 11.23
CA ALA A 94 0.92 3.70 10.09
C ALA A 94 0.39 5.06 10.50
N ALA A 95 1.05 6.11 10.01
CA ALA A 95 0.58 7.48 10.11
C ALA A 95 0.12 7.94 8.72
N GLU A 96 -1.08 8.51 8.66
CA GLU A 96 -1.68 9.00 7.44
C GLU A 96 -2.13 10.44 7.58
N TYR A 97 -1.95 11.17 6.49
CA TYR A 97 -2.45 12.52 6.30
C TYR A 97 -3.23 12.59 5.01
N SER A 98 -4.49 13.02 5.06
CA SER A 98 -5.31 13.25 3.87
C SER A 98 -5.72 14.71 3.79
N TYR A 99 -5.49 15.33 2.64
CA TYR A 99 -5.99 16.66 2.32
C TYR A 99 -7.19 16.54 1.38
N ILE A 100 -8.33 17.09 1.79
CA ILE A 100 -9.60 16.95 1.08
C ILE A 100 -9.95 18.23 0.32
N PHE A 101 -10.15 18.10 -1.00
CA PHE A 101 -10.59 19.15 -1.89
C PHE A 101 -12.12 19.28 -1.81
N ARG A 102 -12.61 20.15 -0.92
CA ARG A 102 -14.02 20.52 -0.78
C ARG A 102 -14.11 21.99 -0.33
N GLU A 103 -15.27 22.63 -0.51
CA GLU A 103 -15.53 23.94 0.12
C GLU A 103 -15.27 23.85 1.63
N GLY A 104 -14.30 24.62 2.11
CA GLY A 104 -13.83 24.58 3.50
C GLY A 104 -12.74 23.54 3.80
N SER A 105 -11.95 23.12 2.79
CA SER A 105 -10.77 22.23 2.86
C SER A 105 -10.47 21.64 4.24
N SER A 106 -10.70 20.34 4.41
CA SER A 106 -10.43 19.63 5.66
C SER A 106 -9.17 18.77 5.55
N SER A 107 -8.43 18.70 6.66
CA SER A 107 -7.25 17.86 6.84
C SER A 107 -7.60 16.71 7.78
N HIS A 108 -7.42 15.47 7.31
CA HIS A 108 -7.65 14.28 8.12
C HIS A 108 -6.32 13.66 8.53
N PHE A 109 -6.14 13.45 9.82
CA PHE A 109 -5.01 12.73 10.40
C PHE A 109 -5.48 11.36 10.88
N ARG A 110 -4.67 10.33 10.61
CA ARG A 110 -4.92 9.00 11.16
C ARG A 110 -3.63 8.38 11.67
N LEU A 111 -3.73 7.72 12.82
CA LEU A 111 -2.67 6.88 13.36
C LEU A 111 -3.27 5.51 13.66
N GLY A 112 -2.69 4.46 13.09
CA GLY A 112 -3.30 3.15 13.16
C GLY A 112 -2.32 2.00 13.16
N TYR A 113 -2.88 0.84 13.44
CA TYR A 113 -2.19 -0.44 13.37
C TYR A 113 -2.77 -1.26 12.21
N LYS A 114 -1.90 -1.96 11.49
CA LYS A 114 -2.22 -2.80 10.33
C LYS A 114 -1.50 -4.14 10.44
N TYR A 115 -2.14 -5.18 9.94
CA TYR A 115 -1.61 -6.53 9.84
C TYR A 115 -1.66 -7.01 8.38
N ASP A 116 -0.52 -7.40 7.84
CA ASP A 116 -0.31 -7.82 6.46
C ASP A 116 -0.31 -9.35 6.35
N ILE A 117 -1.25 -9.87 5.56
CA ILE A 117 -1.31 -11.28 5.17
C ILE A 117 -0.59 -11.42 3.82
N LEU A 118 0.63 -11.96 3.86
CA LEU A 118 1.45 -12.19 2.66
C LEU A 118 0.94 -13.43 1.92
N LEU A 119 0.58 -13.27 0.64
CA LEU A 119 0.00 -14.36 -0.15
C LEU A 119 1.03 -15.28 -0.83
N LYS A 120 2.31 -14.93 -0.76
CA LYS A 120 3.40 -15.78 -1.27
C LYS A 120 4.04 -16.56 -0.13
N ASP A 121 4.08 -17.87 -0.31
CA ASP A 121 4.76 -18.77 0.62
C ASP A 121 6.28 -18.58 0.62
N LYS A 122 6.90 -18.86 1.77
CA LYS A 122 8.37 -18.94 1.95
C LYS A 122 9.13 -17.63 1.68
N LEU A 123 8.49 -16.48 1.81
CA LEU A 123 9.22 -15.22 1.91
C LEU A 123 10.09 -15.22 3.16
N ARG A 124 11.35 -14.80 3.00
CA ARG A 124 12.30 -14.70 4.10
C ARG A 124 12.95 -13.33 4.09
N PRO A 125 13.25 -12.78 5.28
CA PRO A 125 14.05 -11.57 5.36
C PRO A 125 15.37 -11.74 4.60
N SER A 126 15.60 -10.83 3.65
CA SER A 126 16.83 -10.78 2.86
C SER A 126 17.11 -9.33 2.46
N ASN A 127 18.38 -9.04 2.13
CA ASN A 127 18.79 -7.73 1.62
C ASN A 127 18.25 -7.45 0.20
N LEU A 128 17.71 -8.46 -0.47
CA LEU A 128 17.15 -8.35 -1.82
C LEU A 128 15.66 -7.98 -1.75
N LEU A 129 15.24 -7.12 -2.67
CA LEU A 129 13.83 -6.77 -2.83
C LEU A 129 13.03 -8.01 -3.27
N GLN A 130 11.96 -8.29 -2.55
CA GLN A 130 11.04 -9.38 -2.79
C GLN A 130 9.62 -8.84 -2.96
N GLY A 131 8.90 -9.36 -3.95
CA GLY A 131 7.54 -8.97 -4.29
C GLY A 131 6.50 -10.02 -3.89
N THR A 132 5.36 -9.59 -3.36
CA THR A 132 4.18 -10.45 -3.09
C THR A 132 2.88 -9.66 -3.03
N SER A 133 1.76 -10.29 -3.39
CA SER A 133 0.44 -9.73 -3.10
C SER A 133 0.14 -9.80 -1.61
N VAL A 134 -0.54 -8.78 -1.08
CA VAL A 134 -0.83 -8.63 0.34
C VAL A 134 -2.25 -8.14 0.54
N ILE A 135 -2.99 -8.82 1.42
CA ILE A 135 -4.21 -8.31 2.02
C ILE A 135 -3.83 -7.75 3.39
N SER A 136 -4.18 -6.49 3.67
CA SER A 136 -3.95 -5.89 4.99
C SER A 136 -5.27 -5.60 5.68
N LEU A 137 -5.33 -5.87 6.98
CA LEU A 137 -6.44 -5.51 7.86
C LEU A 137 -5.92 -4.53 8.90
N GLY A 138 -6.68 -3.49 9.23
CA GLY A 138 -6.22 -2.51 10.20
C GLY A 138 -7.34 -1.73 10.87
N ALA A 139 -6.92 -0.95 11.84
CA ALA A 139 -7.76 0.06 12.47
C ALA A 139 -6.91 1.28 12.80
N SER A 140 -7.50 2.47 12.67
CA SER A 140 -6.83 3.73 12.97
C SER A 140 -7.71 4.64 13.82
N TYR A 141 -7.06 5.44 14.65
CA TYR A 141 -7.66 6.60 15.28
C TYR A 141 -7.72 7.74 14.26
N PHE A 142 -8.89 8.34 14.10
CA PHE A 142 -9.16 9.43 13.18
C PHE A 142 -9.25 10.75 13.94
N TYR A 143 -8.75 11.81 13.32
CA TYR A 143 -8.86 13.18 13.81
C TYR A 143 -8.85 14.19 12.66
N ASP A 144 -9.78 15.14 12.64
CA ASP A 144 -9.88 16.19 11.62
C ASP A 144 -9.83 17.62 12.19
N LEU A 145 -9.24 17.78 13.38
CA LEU A 145 -9.17 19.02 14.17
C LEU A 145 -10.46 19.41 14.91
N GLU A 146 -11.62 18.89 14.51
CA GLU A 146 -12.92 19.15 15.17
C GLU A 146 -13.48 17.89 15.81
N TYR A 147 -13.43 16.78 15.10
CA TYR A 147 -13.98 15.49 15.48
C TYR A 147 -12.89 14.41 15.53
N HIS A 148 -13.20 13.35 16.26
CA HIS A 148 -12.36 12.18 16.35
C HIS A 148 -13.18 10.89 16.22
N GLY A 149 -12.51 9.80 15.89
CA GLY A 149 -13.21 8.56 15.61
C GLY A 149 -12.30 7.35 15.51
N VAL A 150 -12.91 6.21 15.22
CA VAL A 150 -12.19 4.95 14.97
C VAL A 150 -12.52 4.49 13.57
N SER A 151 -11.50 3.99 12.88
CA SER A 151 -11.60 3.68 11.49
C SER A 151 -11.01 2.32 11.14
N PRO A 152 -11.84 1.26 11.09
CA PRO A 152 -11.43 -0.02 10.51
C PRO A 152 -11.16 0.11 9.01
N GLU A 153 -10.16 -0.64 8.55
CA GLU A 153 -9.75 -0.64 7.15
C GLU A 153 -9.37 -2.04 6.64
N ILE A 154 -9.54 -2.21 5.34
CA ILE A 154 -9.01 -3.32 4.57
C ILE A 154 -8.30 -2.77 3.34
N SER A 155 -7.14 -3.34 3.01
CA SER A 155 -6.42 -3.00 1.79
C SER A 155 -5.96 -4.24 1.05
N TYR A 156 -5.82 -4.12 -0.26
CA TYR A 156 -5.22 -5.11 -1.12
C TYR A 156 -4.19 -4.43 -2.02
N GLY A 157 -3.04 -5.07 -2.21
CA GLY A 157 -1.98 -4.48 -3.00
C GLY A 157 -0.82 -5.42 -3.26
N TYR A 158 0.22 -4.89 -3.89
CA TYR A 158 1.44 -5.62 -4.15
C TYR A 158 2.58 -5.02 -3.32
N SER A 159 3.18 -5.80 -2.44
CA SER A 159 4.26 -5.35 -1.59
C SER A 159 5.61 -5.70 -2.20
N ILE A 160 6.46 -4.70 -2.32
CA ILE A 160 7.87 -4.80 -2.70
C ILE A 160 8.67 -4.45 -1.45
N ARG A 161 9.34 -5.42 -0.85
CA ARG A 161 10.00 -5.26 0.46
C ARG A 161 11.34 -5.99 0.54
N ASN A 162 12.25 -5.46 1.34
CA ASN A 162 13.40 -6.20 1.85
C ASN A 162 13.36 -6.17 3.40
N ASP A 163 14.47 -6.48 4.05
CA ASP A 163 14.58 -6.43 5.52
C ASP A 163 14.34 -5.03 6.12
N LYS A 164 14.55 -3.94 5.36
CA LYS A 164 14.47 -2.56 5.86
C LYS A 164 13.38 -1.73 5.22
N LEU A 165 13.23 -1.81 3.91
CA LEU A 165 12.35 -0.98 3.09
C LEU A 165 11.07 -1.74 2.75
N LEU A 166 9.95 -1.03 2.80
CA LEU A 166 8.64 -1.48 2.37
C LEU A 166 8.05 -0.45 1.41
N ILE A 167 7.74 -0.91 0.20
CA ILE A 167 6.97 -0.16 -0.80
C ILE A 167 5.69 -0.96 -1.05
N TYR A 168 4.53 -0.32 -0.92
CA TYR A 168 3.23 -1.00 -0.98
C TYR A 168 2.21 -0.21 -1.81
N PRO A 169 2.21 -0.34 -3.14
CA PRO A 169 1.10 0.08 -3.97
C PRO A 169 -0.16 -0.69 -3.57
N ASN A 170 -1.21 0.01 -3.17
CA ASN A 170 -2.42 -0.58 -2.62
C ASN A 170 -3.70 0.18 -2.99
N LEU A 171 -4.79 -0.58 -2.91
CA LEU A 171 -6.16 -0.10 -2.86
C LEU A 171 -6.65 -0.30 -1.43
N LYS A 172 -7.28 0.70 -0.86
CA LYS A 172 -7.77 0.68 0.52
C LYS A 172 -9.21 1.14 0.57
N LEU A 173 -10.01 0.40 1.33
CA LEU A 173 -11.36 0.75 1.70
C LEU A 173 -11.43 0.91 3.22
N ARG A 174 -12.10 1.97 3.66
CA ARG A 174 -12.14 2.36 5.05
C ARG A 174 -13.52 2.89 5.42
N TYR A 175 -13.94 2.55 6.63
CA TYR A 175 -15.08 3.16 7.28
C TYR A 175 -14.58 3.89 8.51
N THR A 176 -14.97 5.15 8.71
CA THR A 176 -14.65 5.95 9.89
C THR A 176 -15.94 6.20 10.66
N TYR A 177 -15.99 5.71 11.89
CA TYR A 177 -17.07 6.01 12.83
C TYR A 177 -16.68 7.21 13.69
N ILE A 178 -17.52 8.26 13.66
CA ILE A 178 -17.31 9.51 14.42
C ILE A 178 -18.50 9.67 15.38
N PRO A 179 -18.31 9.56 16.71
CA PRO A 179 -19.43 9.59 17.66
C PRO A 179 -20.24 10.90 17.64
N GLU A 180 -19.55 12.03 17.48
CA GLU A 180 -20.12 13.38 17.57
C GLU A 180 -20.36 14.02 16.20
N GLY A 181 -20.22 13.24 15.13
CA GLY A 181 -20.23 13.75 13.77
C GLY A 181 -20.73 12.74 12.75
N GLU A 182 -20.40 12.99 11.49
CA GLU A 182 -20.87 12.19 10.37
C GLU A 182 -19.86 11.10 10.02
N ASN A 183 -20.33 9.86 9.91
CA ASN A 183 -19.48 8.75 9.50
C ASN A 183 -18.97 8.94 8.07
N ILE A 184 -17.75 8.46 7.82
CA ILE A 184 -17.07 8.62 6.53
C ILE A 184 -16.81 7.23 5.95
N ILE A 185 -17.11 7.04 4.66
CA ILE A 185 -16.58 5.92 3.89
C ILE A 185 -15.56 6.50 2.93
N ASP A 186 -14.33 6.01 2.96
CA ASP A 186 -13.29 6.43 2.02
C ASP A 186 -12.64 5.27 1.28
N PHE A 187 -12.32 5.55 0.02
CA PHE A 187 -11.61 4.67 -0.89
C PHE A 187 -10.36 5.38 -1.39
N SER A 188 -9.20 4.80 -1.19
CA SER A 188 -7.93 5.37 -1.65
C SER A 188 -7.13 4.38 -2.47
N MET A 189 -6.42 4.90 -3.47
CA MET A 189 -5.44 4.16 -4.25
C MET A 189 -4.12 4.92 -4.18
N GLY A 190 -3.01 4.21 -4.04
CA GLY A 190 -1.71 4.86 -4.06
C GLY A 190 -0.56 4.01 -3.57
N LEU A 191 0.55 4.67 -3.29
CA LEU A 191 1.76 4.08 -2.75
C LEU A 191 1.91 4.42 -1.27
N MET A 192 2.10 3.40 -0.44
CA MET A 192 2.63 3.60 0.91
C MET A 192 4.12 3.27 0.91
N ILE A 193 4.90 4.08 1.63
CA ILE A 193 6.32 3.84 1.87
C ILE A 193 6.52 3.64 3.36
N GLY A 194 7.30 2.65 3.74
CA GLY A 194 7.57 2.38 5.13
C GLY A 194 8.85 1.61 5.35
N PHE A 195 9.09 1.30 6.61
CA PHE A 195 10.13 0.38 7.01
C PHE A 195 9.53 -1.00 7.26
N ALA A 196 10.17 -2.07 6.79
CA ALA A 196 9.68 -3.42 7.01
C ALA A 196 9.99 -3.92 8.43
N ASN A 197 11.21 -3.68 8.93
CA ASN A 197 11.62 -4.06 10.27
C ASN A 197 12.83 -3.23 10.74
N PRO A 198 12.62 -1.98 11.23
CA PRO A 198 13.73 -1.12 11.60
C PRO A 198 14.38 -1.51 12.94
N PHE A 199 13.76 -2.40 13.72
CA PHE A 199 14.19 -2.73 15.08
C PHE A 199 15.00 -4.02 15.19
N ILE A 200 14.79 -4.98 14.27
CA ILE A 200 15.47 -6.27 14.30
C ILE A 200 16.51 -6.30 13.19
N ASP A 201 17.78 -6.12 13.56
CA ASP A 201 18.89 -6.31 12.63
C ASP A 201 19.12 -7.81 12.44
N LEU A 202 18.39 -8.39 11.48
CA LEU A 202 18.55 -9.78 11.13
C LEU A 202 19.95 -9.94 10.53
N LYS A 203 20.81 -10.72 11.21
CA LYS A 203 22.14 -11.10 10.71
C LYS A 203 22.00 -11.98 9.46
N ILE A 204 21.66 -11.36 8.33
CA ILE A 204 21.53 -12.00 7.02
C ILE A 204 22.95 -12.23 6.52
N ARG A 205 23.48 -13.44 6.80
CA ARG A 205 24.79 -13.85 6.26
C ARG A 205 24.72 -13.80 4.74
N ARG A 206 25.62 -13.03 4.10
CA ARG A 206 25.95 -13.23 2.69
C ARG A 206 26.51 -14.66 2.57
N LYS A 207 25.76 -15.55 1.94
CA LYS A 207 26.37 -16.76 1.37
C LYS A 207 27.20 -16.28 0.18
N ASN A 208 28.50 -16.14 0.40
CA ASN A 208 29.48 -16.07 -0.69
C ASN A 208 29.55 -17.43 -1.38
#